data_AF-A0A3M1UJZ3-F1
#
_entry.id   AF-A0A3M1UJZ3-F1
#
_cell.length_a   1.000
_cell.length_b   1.000
_cell.length_c   1.000
_cell.angle_alpha   90.00
_cell.angle_beta   90.00
_cell.angle_gamma   90.00
#
_symmetry.space_group_name_H-M   'P 1'
#
loop_
_entity.id
_entity.type
_entity.pdbx_description
1 polymer ?
#
loop_
_entity_poly.entity_id
_entity_poly.type
_entity_poly.pdbx_seq_one_letter_code
_entity_poly.pdbx_strand_id
1 'polypeptide(L)'
;MEVEAVPEYVSAVLAEQFKNASGQKPRAFKAGLMLVEAANIPKISSATLDYYYRVEPAGKKTASHSVVTLFLSAGNYNILDMPKYKQEIAAAKSWMQEVVQDISAYGMEMALKEQQDRLKEIEKELQKLKKEQQDLQKEQQKIHEALLKNTENQTEKAARLKEEQARLANMQQNLRRIK
;
A
#
# COMPACT_ATOMS: atom_id res chain seq x y z
N MET A 1 -25.55 9.23 10.92
CA MET A 1 -24.53 10.20 10.47
C MET A 1 -23.87 9.63 9.24
N GLU A 2 -23.77 10.40 8.17
CA GLU A 2 -23.04 9.99 6.96
C GLU A 2 -21.62 10.54 7.00
N VAL A 3 -20.65 9.73 6.56
CA VAL A 3 -19.24 10.07 6.54
C VAL A 3 -18.59 9.58 5.25
N GLU A 4 -17.75 10.40 4.65
CA GLU A 4 -16.93 10.06 3.50
C GLU A 4 -15.66 9.29 3.95
N ALA A 5 -15.87 8.05 4.39
CA ALA A 5 -14.80 7.11 4.71
C ALA A 5 -15.31 5.68 4.57
N VAL A 6 -14.38 4.74 4.35
CA VAL A 6 -14.72 3.30 4.27
C VAL A 6 -15.15 2.77 5.64
N PRO A 7 -16.08 1.79 5.70
CA PRO A 7 -16.64 1.29 6.97
C PRO A 7 -15.59 0.80 7.98
N GLU A 8 -14.50 0.24 7.48
CA GLU A 8 -13.39 -0.25 8.30
C GLU A 8 -12.71 0.89 9.08
N TYR A 9 -12.42 2.01 8.41
CA TYR A 9 -11.75 3.16 9.04
C TYR A 9 -12.67 3.81 10.07
N VAL A 10 -13.94 3.99 9.71
CA VAL A 10 -14.97 4.53 10.61
C VAL A 10 -15.11 3.65 11.86
N SER A 11 -15.13 2.33 11.68
CA SER A 11 -15.25 1.38 12.80
C SER A 11 -14.02 1.40 13.71
N ALA A 12 -12.82 1.49 13.13
CA ALA A 12 -11.57 1.57 13.89
C ALA A 12 -11.50 2.86 14.73
N VAL A 13 -11.83 4.01 14.14
CA VAL A 13 -11.84 5.29 14.85
C VAL A 13 -12.91 5.31 15.94
N LEU A 14 -14.14 4.85 15.67
CA LEU A 14 -15.17 4.76 16.69
C LEU A 14 -14.75 3.88 17.86
N ALA A 15 -14.08 2.76 17.60
CA ALA A 15 -13.59 1.88 18.66
C ALA A 15 -12.56 2.55 19.57
N GLU A 16 -11.64 3.33 19.01
CA GLU A 16 -10.69 4.14 19.77
C GLU A 16 -11.39 5.26 20.54
N GLN A 17 -12.34 5.97 19.91
CA GLN A 17 -13.09 7.05 20.54
C GLN A 17 -13.90 6.58 21.74
N PHE A 18 -14.60 5.45 21.61
CA PHE A 18 -15.32 4.86 22.75
C PHE A 18 -14.37 4.42 23.85
N LYS A 19 -13.23 3.82 23.51
CA LYS A 19 -12.20 3.43 24.48
C LYS A 19 -11.61 4.63 25.21
N ASN A 20 -11.32 5.72 24.51
CA ASN A 20 -10.78 6.93 25.12
C ASN A 20 -11.82 7.67 25.98
N ALA A 21 -13.08 7.67 25.54
CA ALA A 21 -14.17 8.36 26.23
C ALA A 21 -14.69 7.62 27.47
N SER A 22 -14.68 6.28 27.45
CA SER A 22 -15.28 5.44 28.51
C SER A 22 -14.30 4.51 29.23
N GLY A 23 -13.06 4.38 28.74
CA GLY A 23 -12.10 3.35 29.17
C GLY A 23 -12.38 1.95 28.62
N GLN A 24 -13.48 1.75 27.88
CA GLN A 24 -13.94 0.45 27.44
C GLN A 24 -13.87 0.27 25.93
N LYS A 25 -13.37 -0.88 25.48
CA LYS A 25 -13.41 -1.25 24.05
C LYS A 25 -14.81 -1.75 23.69
N PRO A 26 -15.38 -1.33 22.54
CA PRO A 26 -16.61 -1.94 22.06
C PRO A 26 -16.45 -3.43 21.79
N ARG A 27 -17.48 -4.21 22.15
CA ARG A 27 -17.57 -5.63 21.83
C ARG A 27 -18.69 -5.89 20.83
N ALA A 28 -18.58 -6.96 20.06
CA ALA A 28 -19.67 -7.38 19.19
C ALA A 28 -20.88 -7.81 20.02
N PHE A 29 -22.07 -7.33 19.67
CA PHE A 29 -23.34 -7.69 20.32
C PHE A 29 -24.22 -8.55 19.40
N LYS A 30 -24.42 -8.10 18.16
CA LYS A 30 -25.12 -8.85 17.09
C LYS A 30 -24.42 -8.57 15.76
N ALA A 31 -24.85 -9.23 14.69
CA ALA A 31 -24.27 -9.06 13.35
C ALA A 31 -24.20 -7.56 12.97
N GLY A 32 -22.97 -7.03 12.90
CA GLY A 32 -22.67 -5.63 12.59
C GLY A 32 -22.98 -4.61 13.68
N LEU A 33 -23.50 -5.02 14.85
CA LEU A 33 -23.85 -4.13 15.95
C LEU A 33 -22.84 -4.29 17.10
N MET A 34 -22.16 -3.20 17.42
CA MET A 34 -21.18 -3.10 18.50
C MET A 34 -21.85 -2.51 19.76
N LEU A 35 -21.33 -2.88 20.93
CA LEU A 35 -21.82 -2.47 22.23
C LEU A 35 -20.67 -2.00 23.13
N VAL A 36 -20.88 -0.87 23.78
CA VAL A 36 -20.16 -0.45 24.99
C VAL A 36 -21.17 -0.43 26.13
N GLU A 37 -21.06 -1.40 27.04
CA GLU A 37 -22.02 -1.61 28.11
C GLU A 37 -21.61 -0.82 29.35
N ALA A 38 -22.59 -0.25 30.05
CA ALA A 38 -22.42 0.47 31.31
C ALA A 38 -21.26 1.50 31.26
N ALA A 39 -21.21 2.31 30.20
CA ALA A 39 -20.21 3.34 30.03
C ALA A 39 -20.69 4.69 30.55
N ASN A 40 -19.80 5.38 31.25
CA ASN A 40 -19.96 6.79 31.56
C ASN A 40 -19.15 7.60 30.55
N ILE A 41 -19.82 8.38 29.71
CA ILE A 41 -19.20 9.32 28.78
C ILE A 41 -19.71 10.71 29.16
N PRO A 42 -18.95 11.48 29.98
CA PRO A 42 -19.43 12.75 30.54
C PRO A 42 -19.81 13.79 29.49
N LYS A 43 -19.22 13.71 28.29
CA LYS A 43 -19.59 14.55 27.14
C LYS A 43 -21.01 14.29 26.62
N ILE A 44 -21.59 13.13 26.91
CA ILE A 44 -22.92 12.70 26.43
C ILE A 44 -23.95 12.71 27.56
N SER A 45 -23.62 12.12 28.71
CA SER A 45 -24.51 12.07 29.87
C SER A 45 -23.71 11.97 31.17
N SER A 46 -24.27 12.50 32.25
CA SER A 46 -23.75 12.26 33.61
C SER A 46 -24.10 10.86 34.13
N ALA A 47 -25.09 10.19 33.51
CA ALA A 47 -25.49 8.84 33.84
C ALA A 47 -24.67 7.79 33.09
N THR A 48 -24.63 6.59 33.65
CA THR A 48 -24.11 5.40 32.96
C THR A 48 -25.12 4.90 31.95
N LEU A 49 -24.69 4.72 30.69
CA LEU A 49 -25.52 4.28 29.58
C LEU A 49 -24.87 3.12 28.82
N ASP A 50 -25.69 2.35 28.11
CA ASP A 50 -25.21 1.43 27.08
C ASP A 50 -25.23 2.14 25.71
N TYR A 51 -24.16 1.99 24.96
CA TYR A 51 -24.00 2.57 23.62
C TYR A 51 -23.93 1.46 22.60
N TYR A 52 -24.87 1.46 21.66
CA TYR A 52 -24.86 0.54 20.53
C TYR A 52 -24.57 1.31 19.26
N TYR A 53 -23.63 0.85 18.45
CA TYR A 53 -23.40 1.47 17.16
C TYR A 53 -23.20 0.44 16.06
N ARG A 54 -23.57 0.84 14.85
CA ARG A 54 -23.35 0.08 13.62
C ARG A 54 -22.82 1.00 12.55
N VAL A 55 -21.87 0.50 11.78
CA VAL A 55 -21.30 1.16 10.61
C VAL A 55 -21.69 0.35 9.38
N GLU A 56 -22.40 0.99 8.45
CA GLU A 56 -22.84 0.38 7.19
C GLU A 56 -22.31 1.20 6.02
N PRO A 57 -22.04 0.59 4.86
CA PRO A 57 -21.78 1.37 3.66
C PRO A 57 -23.03 2.16 3.27
N ALA A 58 -22.86 3.41 2.80
CA ALA A 58 -23.97 4.28 2.41
C ALA A 58 -24.72 3.80 1.14
N GLY A 59 -24.27 2.69 0.53
CA GLY A 59 -24.96 2.02 -0.57
C GLY A 59 -24.28 0.69 -0.94
N LYS A 60 -24.94 -0.12 -1.78
CA LYS A 60 -24.40 -1.42 -2.23
C LYS A 60 -23.17 -1.30 -3.16
N LYS A 61 -22.90 -0.11 -3.70
CA LYS A 61 -21.87 0.13 -4.73
C LYS A 61 -20.73 1.07 -4.31
N THR A 62 -20.89 1.83 -3.24
CA THR A 62 -19.94 2.88 -2.84
C THR A 62 -19.24 2.49 -1.55
N ALA A 63 -18.04 1.91 -1.69
CA ALA A 63 -17.20 1.52 -0.55
C ALA A 63 -16.60 2.73 0.18
N SER A 64 -16.65 3.93 -0.40
CA SER A 64 -16.03 5.16 0.12
C SER A 64 -16.89 5.97 1.10
N HIS A 65 -18.15 5.58 1.32
CA HIS A 65 -19.07 6.30 2.19
C HIS A 65 -19.70 5.35 3.21
N SER A 66 -19.88 5.84 4.43
CA SER A 66 -20.43 5.07 5.54
C SER A 66 -21.55 5.82 6.25
N VAL A 67 -22.53 5.05 6.72
CA VAL A 67 -23.59 5.49 7.61
C VAL A 67 -23.31 4.91 9.00
N VAL A 68 -23.16 5.78 9.99
CA VAL A 68 -23.10 5.41 11.39
C VAL A 68 -24.47 5.60 12.03
N THR A 69 -24.98 4.54 12.64
CA THR A 69 -26.18 4.56 13.49
C THR A 69 -25.76 4.35 14.93
N LEU A 70 -26.16 5.25 15.84
CA LEU A 70 -25.88 5.19 17.27
C LEU A 70 -27.20 5.11 18.05
N PHE A 71 -27.29 4.17 18.98
CA PHE A 71 -28.38 4.03 19.95
C PHE A 71 -27.82 4.18 21.36
N LEU A 72 -28.57 4.86 22.21
CA LEU A 72 -28.26 5.02 23.63
C LEU A 72 -29.33 4.30 24.43
N SER A 73 -28.94 3.61 25.50
CA SER A 73 -29.88 2.94 26.40
C SER A 73 -29.55 3.20 27.85
N ALA A 74 -30.58 3.37 28.68
CA ALA A 74 -30.44 3.45 30.14
C ALA A 74 -30.29 2.07 30.81
N GLY A 75 -29.84 1.06 30.08
CA GLY A 75 -29.79 -0.34 30.52
C GLY A 75 -31.06 -1.13 30.16
N ASN A 76 -30.95 -2.46 30.17
CA ASN A 76 -32.05 -3.41 29.91
C ASN A 76 -32.82 -3.14 28.61
N TYR A 77 -32.13 -2.68 27.56
CA TYR A 77 -32.73 -2.33 26.26
C TYR A 77 -33.74 -1.17 26.29
N ASN A 78 -33.73 -0.36 27.35
CA ASN A 78 -34.52 0.87 27.41
C ASN A 78 -33.85 1.95 26.56
N ILE A 79 -34.14 1.96 25.25
CA ILE A 79 -33.57 2.92 24.30
C ILE A 79 -34.08 4.33 24.62
N LEU A 80 -33.17 5.30 24.65
CA LEU A 80 -33.52 6.69 24.89
C LEU A 80 -34.33 7.26 23.71
N ASP A 81 -35.44 7.93 24.02
CA ASP A 81 -36.27 8.66 23.05
C ASP A 81 -36.04 10.18 23.11
N MET A 82 -36.35 10.86 21.99
CA MET A 82 -36.18 12.32 21.86
C MET A 82 -37.04 13.16 22.81
N PRO A 83 -38.33 12.83 23.07
CA PRO A 83 -39.15 13.62 23.97
C PRO A 83 -38.61 13.70 25.40
N LYS A 84 -38.03 12.61 25.92
CA LYS A 84 -37.58 12.53 27.30
C LYS A 84 -36.09 12.85 27.48
N TYR A 85 -35.24 12.47 26.52
CA TYR A 85 -33.78 12.55 26.64
C TYR A 85 -33.14 13.45 25.58
N LYS A 86 -33.78 14.61 25.34
CA LYS A 86 -33.34 15.58 24.32
C LYS A 86 -31.90 16.04 24.52
N GLN A 87 -31.46 16.18 25.77
CA GLN A 87 -30.11 16.67 26.08
C GLN A 87 -29.05 15.62 25.72
N GLU A 88 -29.22 14.38 26.15
CA GLU A 88 -28.31 13.27 25.88
C GLU A 88 -28.22 12.98 24.39
N ILE A 89 -29.35 13.03 23.67
CA ILE A 89 -29.38 12.81 22.22
C ILE A 89 -28.68 13.95 21.47
N ALA A 90 -28.87 15.21 21.89
CA ALA A 90 -28.16 16.34 21.32
C ALA A 90 -26.65 16.26 21.59
N ALA A 91 -26.25 15.91 22.81
CA ALA A 91 -24.87 15.75 23.20
C ALA A 91 -24.18 14.59 22.46
N ALA A 92 -24.87 13.46 22.29
CA ALA A 92 -24.40 12.34 21.49
C ALA A 92 -24.20 12.74 20.02
N LYS A 93 -25.11 13.54 19.45
CA LYS A 93 -24.96 14.06 18.09
C LYS A 93 -23.74 14.97 17.97
N SER A 94 -23.51 15.87 18.93
CA SER A 94 -22.31 16.72 18.97
C SER A 94 -21.02 15.91 19.12
N TRP A 95 -21.01 14.92 20.01
CA TRP A 95 -19.87 14.01 20.15
C TRP A 95 -19.56 13.27 18.84
N MET A 96 -20.59 12.76 18.16
CA MET A 96 -20.43 12.12 16.85
C MET A 96 -19.88 13.08 15.79
N GLN A 97 -20.19 14.38 15.85
CA GLN A 97 -19.64 15.38 14.92
C GLN A 97 -18.15 15.63 15.15
N GLU A 98 -17.69 15.62 16.41
CA GLU A 98 -16.25 15.70 16.73
C GLU A 98 -15.49 14.51 16.11
N VAL A 99 -16.06 13.32 16.21
CA VAL A 99 -15.48 12.07 15.67
C VAL A 99 -15.29 12.11 14.14
N VAL A 100 -16.09 12.90 13.40
CA VAL A 100 -15.95 13.02 11.93
C VAL A 100 -14.57 13.55 11.53
N GLN A 101 -14.03 14.50 12.30
CA GLN A 101 -12.70 15.06 12.03
C GLN A 101 -11.62 13.99 12.19
N ASP A 102 -11.71 13.19 13.25
CA ASP A 102 -10.77 12.09 13.51
C ASP A 102 -10.86 10.99 12.45
N ILE A 103 -12.08 10.68 11.97
CA ILE A 103 -12.26 9.74 10.86
C ILE A 103 -11.58 10.24 9.59
N SER A 104 -11.73 11.53 9.27
CA SER A 104 -11.10 12.13 8.09
C SER A 104 -9.58 12.10 8.21
N ALA A 105 -9.04 12.49 9.37
CA ALA A 105 -7.60 12.44 9.65
C ALA A 105 -7.04 11.02 9.52
N TYR A 106 -7.69 10.02 10.13
CA TYR A 106 -7.29 8.62 10.01
C TYR A 106 -7.32 8.13 8.56
N GLY A 107 -8.33 8.50 7.78
CA GLY A 107 -8.40 8.19 6.36
C GLY A 107 -7.21 8.76 5.58
N MET A 108 -6.83 10.02 5.85
CA MET A 108 -5.65 10.65 5.25
C MET A 108 -4.35 9.96 5.67
N GLU A 109 -4.21 9.56 6.93
CA GLU A 109 -3.04 8.81 7.41
C GLU A 109 -2.89 7.46 6.70
N MET A 110 -4.00 6.74 6.49
CA MET A 110 -3.97 5.47 5.76
C MET A 110 -3.60 5.67 4.30
N ALA A 111 -4.16 6.68 3.63
CA ALA A 111 -3.79 7.02 2.26
C ALA A 111 -2.32 7.42 2.14
N LEU A 112 -1.79 8.18 3.10
CA LEU A 112 -0.39 8.56 3.16
C LEU A 112 0.51 7.33 3.33
N LYS A 113 0.15 6.42 4.23
CA LYS A 113 0.89 5.18 4.45
C LYS A 113 0.94 4.32 3.19
N GLU A 114 -0.20 4.15 2.52
CA GLU A 114 -0.27 3.41 1.25
C GLU A 114 0.62 4.06 0.18
N GLN A 115 0.61 5.40 0.09
CA GLN A 115 1.45 6.13 -0.84
C GLN A 115 2.95 6.01 -0.51
N GLN A 116 3.32 6.02 0.77
CA GLN A 116 4.69 5.79 1.21
C GLN A 116 5.17 4.38 0.88
N ASP A 117 4.32 3.37 1.04
CA ASP A 117 4.67 2.00 0.71
C ASP A 117 4.81 1.80 -0.81
N ARG A 118 3.95 2.42 -1.61
CA ARG A 118 4.12 2.49 -3.08
C ARG A 118 5.45 3.14 -3.47
N LEU A 119 5.82 4.25 -2.84
CA LEU A 119 7.10 4.93 -3.11
C LEU A 119 8.29 4.01 -2.82
N LYS A 120 8.28 3.29 -1.69
CA LYS A 120 9.35 2.35 -1.34
C LYS A 120 9.50 1.22 -2.37
N GLU A 121 8.39 0.70 -2.89
CA GLU A 121 8.45 -0.34 -3.93
C GLU A 121 9.05 0.20 -5.24
N ILE A 122 8.62 1.39 -5.67
CA ILE A 122 9.20 2.07 -6.85
C ILE A 122 10.70 2.34 -6.65
N GLU A 123 11.12 2.77 -5.45
CA GLU A 123 12.53 2.98 -5.14
C GLU A 123 13.34 1.69 -5.26
N LYS A 124 12.81 0.55 -4.76
CA LYS A 124 13.46 -0.76 -4.90
C LYS A 124 13.58 -1.19 -6.36
N GLU A 125 12.52 -1.02 -7.14
CA GLU A 125 12.53 -1.33 -8.59
C GLU A 125 13.57 -0.49 -9.32
N LEU A 126 13.64 0.81 -9.04
CA LEU A 126 14.64 1.70 -9.61
C LEU A 126 16.07 1.25 -9.27
N GLN A 127 16.33 0.83 -8.04
CA GLN A 127 17.66 0.33 -7.65
C GLN A 127 18.01 -0.98 -8.38
N LYS A 128 17.03 -1.88 -8.57
CA LYS A 128 17.22 -3.11 -9.34
C LYS A 128 17.57 -2.79 -10.79
N LEU A 129 16.83 -1.89 -11.44
CA LEU A 129 17.09 -1.45 -12.81
C LEU A 129 18.47 -0.78 -12.95
N LYS A 130 18.89 0.03 -11.99
CA LYS A 130 20.24 0.62 -11.98
C LYS A 130 21.34 -0.44 -11.91
N LYS A 131 21.15 -1.49 -11.10
CA LYS A 131 22.09 -2.61 -11.02
C LYS A 131 22.14 -3.40 -12.33
N GLU A 132 20.97 -3.71 -12.90
CA GLU A 132 20.87 -4.37 -14.21
C GLU A 132 21.57 -3.55 -15.30
N GLN A 133 21.39 -2.23 -15.31
CA GLN A 133 22.10 -1.33 -16.23
C GLN A 133 23.63 -1.43 -16.07
N GLN A 134 24.14 -1.43 -14.85
CA GLN A 134 25.59 -1.56 -14.59
C GLN A 134 26.15 -2.91 -15.06
N ASP A 135 25.39 -3.99 -14.87
CA ASP A 135 25.81 -5.32 -15.29
C ASP A 135 25.81 -5.44 -16.82
N LEU A 136 24.79 -4.91 -17.49
CA LEU A 136 24.74 -4.82 -18.96
C LEU A 136 25.88 -3.96 -19.53
N GLN A 137 26.25 -2.85 -18.88
CA GLN A 137 27.40 -2.03 -19.30
C GLN A 137 28.72 -2.81 -19.21
N LYS A 138 28.93 -3.59 -18.15
CA LYS A 138 30.12 -4.45 -18.02
C LYS A 138 30.15 -5.54 -19.08
N GLU A 139 29.00 -6.14 -19.38
CA GLU A 139 28.88 -7.15 -20.43
C GLU A 139 29.17 -6.55 -21.81
N GLN A 140 28.61 -5.38 -22.10
CA GLN A 140 28.89 -4.63 -23.33
C GLN A 140 30.39 -4.37 -23.51
N GLN A 141 31.08 -3.95 -22.46
CA GLN A 141 32.52 -3.71 -22.50
C GLN A 141 33.30 -5.00 -22.80
N LYS A 142 32.97 -6.12 -22.14
CA LYS A 142 33.62 -7.42 -22.40
C LYS A 142 33.42 -7.88 -23.84
N ILE A 143 32.20 -7.72 -24.37
CA ILE A 143 31.90 -8.07 -25.76
C ILE A 143 32.74 -7.20 -26.71
N HIS A 144 32.85 -5.90 -26.43
CA HIS A 144 33.66 -4.99 -27.24
C HIS A 144 35.15 -5.38 -27.25
N GLU A 145 35.73 -5.67 -26.08
CA GLU A 145 37.11 -6.14 -25.96
C GLU A 145 37.33 -7.48 -26.69
N ALA A 146 36.38 -8.41 -26.58
CA ALA A 146 36.43 -9.69 -27.29
C ALA A 146 36.38 -9.52 -28.81
N LEU A 147 35.56 -8.58 -29.31
CA LEU A 147 35.49 -8.25 -30.73
C LEU A 147 36.81 -7.67 -31.24
N LEU A 148 37.41 -6.71 -30.51
CA LEU A 148 38.71 -6.14 -30.88
C LEU A 148 39.79 -7.23 -30.99
N LYS A 149 39.89 -8.09 -29.97
CA LYS A 149 40.83 -9.22 -29.98
C LYS A 149 40.56 -10.20 -31.13
N ASN A 150 39.29 -10.43 -31.47
CA ASN A 150 38.93 -11.28 -32.61
C ASN A 150 39.42 -10.67 -33.93
N THR A 151 39.20 -9.37 -34.12
CA THR A 151 39.67 -8.63 -35.30
C THR A 151 41.19 -8.70 -35.43
N GLU A 152 41.95 -8.46 -34.35
CA GLU A 152 43.41 -8.59 -34.35
C GLU A 152 43.87 -9.99 -34.76
N ASN A 153 43.27 -11.03 -34.17
CA ASN A 153 43.57 -12.43 -34.51
C ASN A 153 43.24 -12.76 -35.98
N GLN A 154 42.15 -12.22 -36.53
CA GLN A 154 41.82 -12.41 -37.94
C GLN A 154 42.87 -11.76 -38.85
N THR A 155 43.31 -10.54 -38.52
CA THR A 155 44.36 -9.85 -39.27
C THR A 155 45.68 -10.63 -39.25
N GLU A 156 46.10 -11.13 -38.08
CA GLU A 156 47.32 -11.95 -37.95
C GLU A 156 47.21 -13.23 -38.78
N LYS A 157 46.10 -13.96 -38.67
CA LYS A 157 45.87 -15.19 -39.44
C LYS A 157 45.82 -14.92 -40.95
N ALA A 158 45.23 -13.82 -41.39
CA ALA A 158 45.20 -13.44 -42.79
C ALA A 158 46.61 -13.12 -43.34
N ALA A 159 47.46 -12.48 -42.53
CA ALA A 159 48.86 -12.23 -42.90
C ALA A 159 49.64 -13.55 -43.04
N ARG A 160 49.57 -14.43 -42.03
CA ARG A 160 50.21 -15.76 -42.08
C ARG A 160 49.73 -16.61 -43.25
N LEU A 161 48.43 -16.56 -43.56
CA LEU A 161 47.86 -17.28 -44.70
C LEU A 161 48.50 -16.83 -46.03
N LYS A 162 48.69 -15.52 -46.22
CA LYS A 162 49.35 -14.98 -47.42
C LYS A 162 50.82 -15.43 -47.52
N GLU A 163 51.54 -15.42 -46.41
CA GLU A 163 52.94 -15.88 -46.37
C GLU A 163 53.07 -17.36 -46.75
N GLU A 164 52.23 -18.23 -46.17
CA GLU A 164 52.22 -19.65 -46.49
C GLU A 164 51.79 -19.92 -47.95
N GLN A 165 50.82 -19.17 -48.47
CA GLN A 165 50.43 -19.23 -49.88
C GLN A 165 51.60 -18.87 -50.81
N ALA A 166 52.35 -17.80 -50.51
CA ALA A 166 53.51 -17.40 -51.28
C ALA A 166 54.63 -18.47 -51.22
N ARG A 167 54.87 -19.04 -50.04
CA ARG A 167 55.84 -20.12 -49.84
C ARG A 167 55.49 -21.36 -50.65
N LEU A 168 54.22 -21.77 -50.64
CA LEU A 168 53.72 -22.90 -51.43
C LEU A 168 53.87 -22.64 -52.93
N ALA A 169 53.53 -21.44 -53.41
CA ALA A 169 53.68 -21.07 -54.81
C ALA A 169 55.15 -21.16 -55.29
N ASN A 170 56.09 -20.68 -54.46
CA ASN A 170 57.52 -20.79 -54.75
C ASN A 170 57.98 -22.25 -54.81
N MET A 171 57.54 -23.10 -53.88
CA MET A 171 57.85 -24.53 -53.90
C MET A 171 57.32 -25.23 -55.15
N GLN A 172 56.09 -24.91 -55.56
CA GLN A 172 55.49 -25.45 -56.80
C GLN A 172 56.25 -25.00 -58.05
N GLN A 173 56.69 -23.75 -58.10
CA GLN A 173 57.49 -23.24 -59.21
C GLN A 173 58.86 -23.94 -59.29
N ASN A 174 59.51 -24.17 -58.15
CA ASN A 174 60.78 -24.90 -58.10
C ASN A 174 60.63 -26.35 -58.56
N LEU A 175 59.57 -27.04 -58.13
CA LEU A 175 59.26 -28.40 -58.60
C LEU A 175 59.09 -28.48 -60.13
N ARG A 176 58.47 -27.46 -60.75
CA ARG A 176 58.32 -27.38 -62.21
C ARG A 176 59.62 -27.11 -62.96
N ARG A 177 60.65 -26.58 -62.30
CA ARG A 177 61.97 -26.32 -62.91
C ARG A 177 62.88 -27.55 -62.90
N ILE A 178 62.61 -28.50 -62.01
CA ILE A 178 63.44 -29.70 -61.81
C ILE A 178 62.86 -30.92 -62.55
N LYS A 179 61.59 -30.85 -62.95
CA LYS A 179 60.95 -31.81 -63.87
C LYS A 179 61.08 -31.33 -65.31
#